data_AF-A0A0E0C626-F1
#
_entry.id   AF-A0A0E0C626-F1
#
_cell.length_a   1.000
_cell.length_b   1.000
_cell.length_c   1.000
_cell.angle_alpha   90.00
_cell.angle_beta   90.00
_cell.angle_gamma   90.00
#
_symmetry.space_group_name_H-M   'P 1'
#
loop_
_entity.id
_entity.type
_entity.pdbx_description
1 polymer ?
#
loop_
_entity_poly.entity_id
_entity_poly.type
_entity_poly.pdbx_seq_one_letter_code
_entity_poly.pdbx_strand_id
1 'polypeptide(L)'
;MRRGGEQEQPARSRARACSEALLEGLLQNGSITPAREEIRMNFNKLVFAHYVERCPKPEPFFDPLVDEQSTSSRKRAPKWLSTKSKTLMLRTLSDAERFSEIPYIMEDASNANDSPLSSISGAKRKHNALEGDAELDSTIAENEVLWRANFEKFTFCLKKKFCADRKKPKLKVGTHPIWEAFFEASLIERDSNSVTSPINGIMERLGQKEGGTSMTLDHITRVLEELNCSPSSEDPDSFILDLSRIVEASRNEEIESLVRKKYGQEAFTIFRLLVRERGPVETDKIIDTTILDKQIVHGTLYKLWKDDYIDTERILSGTGTGTGNTQYFVWRVKNTFREQFIDNLCHAALNLRQMVNYIAELLLEGSKDDTKLRNRKNILILALTRHDDSLMLFQDF
;
A
#
# COMPACT_ATOMS: atom_id res chain seq x y z
N MET A 1 0.78 -32.18 -38.60
CA MET A 1 -0.05 -31.72 -37.46
C MET A 1 0.77 -30.74 -36.63
N ARG A 2 0.49 -29.43 -36.77
CA ARG A 2 1.01 -28.36 -35.90
C ARG A 2 -0.05 -28.06 -34.84
N ARG A 3 0.35 -27.99 -33.57
CA ARG A 3 -0.30 -27.28 -32.46
C ARG A 3 0.89 -26.69 -31.67
N GLY A 4 1.03 -25.40 -31.44
CA GLY A 4 0.02 -24.39 -31.14
C GLY A 4 0.34 -23.90 -29.71
N GLY A 5 1.48 -23.22 -29.56
CA GLY A 5 1.88 -22.58 -28.31
C GLY A 5 1.47 -21.11 -28.39
N GLU A 6 0.41 -20.75 -27.67
CA GLU A 6 -0.02 -19.36 -27.54
C GLU A 6 0.46 -18.78 -26.21
N GLN A 7 0.96 -17.56 -26.34
CA GLN A 7 1.65 -16.74 -25.37
C GLN A 7 0.72 -16.24 -24.27
N GLU A 8 1.11 -16.49 -23.02
CA GLU A 8 0.55 -15.83 -21.84
C GLU A 8 1.21 -14.44 -21.65
N GLN A 9 0.96 -13.49 -22.56
CA GLN A 9 1.34 -12.07 -22.42
C GLN A 9 0.34 -11.12 -23.10
N PRO A 10 -0.74 -10.67 -22.40
CA PRO A 10 -1.36 -9.41 -22.79
C PRO A 10 -1.67 -8.45 -21.62
N ALA A 11 -1.66 -8.90 -20.35
CA ALA A 11 -2.07 -8.06 -19.22
C ALA A 11 -0.90 -7.23 -18.62
N ARG A 12 0.32 -7.77 -18.63
CA ARG A 12 1.52 -7.11 -18.08
C ARG A 12 2.09 -6.00 -18.99
N SER A 13 1.77 -6.02 -20.29
CA SER A 13 2.19 -4.98 -21.24
C SER A 13 1.35 -3.70 -21.12
N ARG A 14 0.05 -3.82 -20.80
CA ARG A 14 -0.84 -2.65 -20.63
C ARG A 14 -0.50 -1.77 -19.42
N ALA A 15 -0.04 -2.34 -18.32
CA ALA A 15 0.37 -1.56 -17.14
C ALA A 15 1.68 -0.78 -17.37
N ARG A 16 2.64 -1.37 -18.10
CA ARG A 16 3.90 -0.70 -18.50
C ARG A 16 3.68 0.42 -19.51
N ALA A 17 2.80 0.18 -20.48
CA ALA A 17 2.42 1.19 -21.46
C ALA A 17 1.75 2.41 -20.81
N CYS A 18 1.03 2.24 -19.70
CA CYS A 18 0.35 3.33 -19.01
C CYS A 18 1.31 4.23 -18.21
N SER A 19 2.34 3.67 -17.57
CA SER A 19 3.33 4.47 -16.82
C SER A 19 4.31 5.19 -17.74
N GLU A 20 4.73 4.56 -18.85
CA GLU A 20 5.57 5.20 -19.86
C GLU A 20 4.78 6.25 -20.65
N ALA A 21 3.51 6.02 -20.98
CA ALA A 21 2.66 7.02 -21.63
C ALA A 21 2.28 8.21 -20.72
N LEU A 22 2.19 8.00 -19.39
CA LEU A 22 2.00 9.11 -18.43
C LEU A 22 3.26 9.99 -18.32
N LEU A 23 4.44 9.38 -18.37
CA LEU A 23 5.72 10.12 -18.34
C LEU A 23 6.05 10.79 -19.67
N GLU A 24 5.76 10.15 -20.81
CA GLU A 24 5.93 10.73 -22.15
C GLU A 24 4.87 11.80 -22.45
N GLY A 25 3.62 11.61 -22.01
CA GLY A 25 2.55 12.60 -22.17
C GLY A 25 2.81 13.90 -21.41
N LEU A 26 3.55 13.85 -20.30
CA LEU A 26 3.99 15.04 -19.56
C LEU A 26 5.15 15.79 -20.24
N LEU A 27 5.90 15.13 -21.13
CA LEU A 27 7.08 15.69 -21.80
C LEU A 27 6.80 16.13 -23.25
N GLN A 28 5.71 15.68 -23.87
CA GLN A 28 5.39 15.97 -25.28
C GLN A 28 4.33 17.05 -25.51
N ASN A 29 3.62 17.51 -24.47
CA ASN A 29 2.72 18.65 -24.60
C ASN A 29 3.50 19.97 -24.55
N GLY A 30 4.03 20.36 -25.71
CA GLY A 30 4.54 21.71 -25.93
C GLY A 30 3.45 22.76 -25.68
N SER A 31 3.70 23.59 -24.67
CA SER A 31 3.18 24.97 -24.53
C SER A 31 1.68 25.18 -24.69
N ILE A 32 0.91 24.73 -23.70
CA ILE A 32 -0.22 25.52 -23.18
C ILE A 32 0.01 25.62 -21.68
N THR A 33 0.47 26.76 -21.19
CA THR A 33 0.45 27.03 -19.74
C THR A 33 -1.01 27.03 -19.33
N PRO A 34 -1.49 26.04 -18.53
CA PRO A 34 -2.88 26.01 -18.12
C PRO A 34 -3.21 27.29 -17.36
N ALA A 35 -4.41 27.84 -17.59
CA ALA A 35 -4.83 29.04 -16.90
C ALA A 35 -4.78 28.79 -15.38
N ARG A 36 -4.41 29.80 -14.58
CA ARG A 36 -4.31 29.68 -13.11
C ARG A 36 -5.55 29.04 -12.49
N GLU A 37 -6.71 29.32 -13.05
CA GLU A 37 -7.99 28.77 -12.62
C GLU A 37 -8.14 27.27 -12.93
N GLU A 38 -7.65 26.81 -14.08
CA GLU A 38 -7.64 25.38 -14.43
C GLU A 38 -6.73 24.58 -13.49
N ILE A 39 -5.57 25.14 -13.13
CA ILE A 39 -4.66 24.55 -12.13
C ILE A 39 -5.36 24.45 -10.77
N ARG A 40 -6.02 25.53 -10.32
CA ARG A 40 -6.78 25.56 -9.05
C ARG A 40 -7.89 24.51 -9.04
N MET A 41 -8.69 24.43 -10.11
CA MET A 41 -9.76 23.44 -10.23
C MET A 41 -9.22 22.01 -10.19
N ASN A 42 -8.13 21.73 -10.89
CA ASN A 42 -7.51 20.40 -10.88
C ASN A 42 -6.90 20.05 -9.52
N PHE A 43 -6.31 21.02 -8.83
CA PHE A 43 -5.82 20.84 -7.47
C PHE A 43 -6.98 20.56 -6.50
N ASN A 44 -8.06 21.33 -6.55
CA ASN A 44 -9.24 21.09 -5.70
C ASN A 44 -9.88 19.73 -5.97
N LYS A 45 -9.85 19.20 -7.20
CA LYS A 45 -10.26 17.81 -7.47
C LYS A 45 -9.40 16.79 -6.71
N LEU A 46 -8.08 17.00 -6.63
CA LEU A 46 -7.18 16.12 -5.87
C LEU A 46 -7.43 16.20 -4.37
N VAL A 47 -7.72 17.40 -3.86
CA VAL A 47 -8.07 17.64 -2.45
C VAL A 47 -9.41 16.96 -2.13
N PHE A 48 -10.44 17.18 -2.95
CA PHE A 48 -11.76 16.54 -2.80
C PHE A 48 -11.69 15.02 -2.89
N ALA A 49 -10.81 14.49 -3.74
CA ALA A 49 -10.55 13.05 -3.84
C ALA A 49 -9.61 12.50 -2.76
N HIS A 50 -9.17 13.35 -1.81
CA HIS A 50 -8.29 13.06 -0.68
C HIS A 50 -6.86 12.60 -1.08
N TYR A 51 -6.40 12.85 -2.31
CA TYR A 51 -5.02 12.53 -2.71
C TYR A 51 -4.00 13.56 -2.22
N VAL A 52 -4.46 14.77 -1.91
CA VAL A 52 -3.65 15.87 -1.40
C VAL A 52 -4.30 16.38 -0.12
N GLU A 53 -3.49 16.62 0.90
CA GLU A 53 -3.94 17.11 2.21
C GLU A 53 -3.02 18.22 2.72
N ARG A 54 -3.56 19.06 3.61
CA ARG A 54 -2.74 20.08 4.28
C ARG A 54 -1.71 19.44 5.20
N CYS A 55 -0.52 20.02 5.23
CA CYS A 55 0.52 19.62 6.18
C CYS A 55 0.01 19.83 7.62
N PRO A 56 0.31 18.90 8.55
CA PRO A 56 0.05 19.11 9.96
C PRO A 56 0.72 20.40 10.47
N LYS A 57 0.12 21.04 11.48
CA LYS A 57 0.68 22.25 12.08
C LYS A 57 2.12 21.99 12.60
N PRO A 58 3.06 22.94 12.42
CA PRO A 58 4.43 22.80 12.92
C PRO A 58 4.48 22.48 14.42
N GLU A 59 5.54 21.80 14.85
CA GLU A 59 5.75 21.49 16.26
C GLU A 59 5.81 22.78 17.10
N PRO A 60 4.98 22.94 18.15
CA PRO A 60 5.18 24.04 19.07
C PRO A 60 6.54 23.87 19.73
N PHE A 61 7.36 24.91 19.70
CA PHE A 61 8.66 24.94 20.35
C PHE A 61 8.46 24.79 21.86
N PHE A 62 9.00 23.72 22.44
CA PHE A 62 9.07 23.56 23.89
C PHE A 62 10.44 24.04 24.34
N ASP A 63 10.48 25.17 25.06
CA ASP A 63 11.70 25.61 25.75
C ASP A 63 11.96 24.64 26.93
N PRO A 64 13.04 23.84 26.90
CA PRO A 64 13.33 22.84 27.93
C PRO A 64 13.53 23.45 29.33
N LEU A 65 13.69 24.77 29.43
CA LEU A 65 14.00 25.48 30.66
C LEU A 65 12.77 25.94 31.47
N VAL A 66 11.56 25.83 30.91
CA VAL A 66 10.34 26.33 31.58
C VAL A 66 9.65 25.24 32.44
N ASP A 67 9.93 23.96 32.21
CA ASP A 67 9.20 22.84 32.82
C ASP A 67 9.86 22.24 34.09
N GLU A 68 10.98 22.81 34.56
CA GLU A 68 11.68 22.34 35.78
C GLU A 68 11.17 22.93 37.10
N GLN A 69 10.08 23.71 37.11
CA GLN A 69 9.42 24.11 38.35
C GLN A 69 8.03 23.49 38.48
N SER A 70 8.00 22.21 38.84
CA SER A 70 6.91 21.69 39.67
C SER A 70 7.40 20.55 40.58
N THR A 71 7.46 20.89 41.86
CA THR A 71 7.74 20.03 43.00
C THR A 71 6.63 18.97 43.16
N SER A 72 6.92 17.69 42.96
CA SER A 72 6.20 16.60 43.66
C SER A 72 6.87 15.25 43.46
N SER A 73 7.25 14.65 44.58
CA SER A 73 7.81 13.30 44.69
C SER A 73 6.72 12.22 44.54
N ARG A 74 6.74 11.43 43.45
CA ARG A 74 6.49 9.96 43.50
C ARG A 74 6.59 9.27 42.12
N LYS A 75 7.38 8.19 42.13
CA LYS A 75 7.39 6.98 41.28
C LYS A 75 7.36 7.15 39.74
N ARG A 76 8.52 6.83 39.14
CA ARG A 76 8.80 6.73 37.70
C ARG A 76 7.92 5.68 37.01
N ALA A 77 7.09 6.12 36.06
CA ALA A 77 6.69 5.37 34.88
C ALA A 77 7.33 6.04 33.65
N PRO A 78 7.60 5.34 32.54
CA PRO A 78 8.26 5.96 31.38
C PRO A 78 7.28 6.93 30.70
N LYS A 79 7.44 8.25 30.98
CA LYS A 79 6.64 9.34 30.39
C LYS A 79 6.82 9.48 28.86
N TRP A 80 7.83 8.87 28.26
CA TRP A 80 8.23 9.13 26.87
C TRP A 80 7.17 8.72 25.81
N LEU A 81 6.37 7.68 26.08
CA LEU A 81 5.33 7.21 25.15
C LEU A 81 3.99 7.96 25.28
N SER A 82 3.70 8.57 26.44
CA SER A 82 2.45 9.30 26.66
C SER A 82 2.48 10.69 26.03
N THR A 83 3.63 11.35 26.00
CA THR A 83 3.76 12.71 25.46
C THR A 83 3.62 12.70 23.94
N LYS A 84 4.34 11.84 23.21
CA LYS A 84 4.26 11.77 21.73
C LYS A 84 2.84 11.52 21.20
N SER A 85 2.09 10.62 21.85
CA SER A 85 0.71 10.29 21.44
C SER A 85 -0.26 11.45 21.69
N LYS A 86 -0.07 12.18 22.81
CA LYS A 86 -0.82 13.41 23.11
C LYS A 86 -0.45 14.58 22.19
N THR A 87 0.82 14.70 21.80
CA THR A 87 1.28 15.73 20.86
C THR A 87 0.82 15.43 19.43
N LEU A 88 0.71 14.16 19.03
CA LEU A 88 0.12 13.76 17.74
C LEU A 88 -1.37 14.16 17.64
N MET A 89 -2.16 13.89 18.69
CA MET A 89 -3.59 14.24 18.76
C MET A 89 -3.86 15.76 18.71
N LEU A 90 -2.93 16.60 19.20
CA LEU A 90 -3.05 18.06 19.11
C LEU A 90 -2.61 18.63 17.74
N ARG A 91 -1.92 17.83 16.92
CA ARG A 91 -1.42 18.19 15.58
C ARG A 91 -2.37 17.82 14.45
N THR A 92 -3.22 16.82 14.68
CA THR A 92 -4.15 16.31 13.67
C THR A 92 -5.19 17.39 13.37
N LEU A 93 -5.07 18.00 12.19
CA LEU A 93 -6.13 18.81 11.61
C LEU A 93 -7.40 17.96 11.53
N SER A 94 -8.56 18.58 11.76
CA SER A 94 -9.82 17.90 11.47
C SER A 94 -9.89 17.52 9.99
N ASP A 95 -10.64 16.48 9.62
CA ASP A 95 -10.76 16.09 8.21
C ASP A 95 -11.25 17.25 7.33
N ALA A 96 -12.16 18.08 7.85
CA ALA A 96 -12.62 19.29 7.16
C ALA A 96 -11.49 20.29 6.90
N GLU A 97 -10.54 20.43 7.83
CA GLU A 97 -9.36 21.28 7.64
C GLU A 97 -8.34 20.62 6.70
N ARG A 98 -8.08 19.30 6.85
CA ARG A 98 -7.13 18.53 6.01
C ARG A 98 -7.44 18.63 4.52
N PHE A 99 -8.73 18.59 4.17
CA PHE A 99 -9.21 18.54 2.80
C PHE A 99 -9.96 19.81 2.37
N SER A 100 -9.64 20.96 2.97
CA SER A 100 -10.30 22.23 2.62
C SER A 100 -9.73 22.86 1.34
N GLU A 101 -10.58 23.00 0.33
CA GLU A 101 -10.27 23.55 -0.99
C GLU A 101 -9.57 24.93 -0.97
N ILE A 102 -8.83 25.23 -2.04
CA ILE A 102 -8.30 26.56 -2.29
C ILE A 102 -9.47 27.47 -2.74
N PRO A 103 -9.81 28.52 -1.97
CA PRO A 103 -10.89 29.43 -2.32
C PRO A 103 -10.64 30.12 -3.67
N TYR A 104 -11.72 30.42 -4.39
CA TYR A 104 -11.64 31.31 -5.54
C TYR A 104 -11.50 32.75 -5.04
N ILE A 105 -10.37 33.39 -5.34
CA ILE A 105 -10.20 34.82 -5.08
C ILE A 105 -10.72 35.55 -6.32
N MET A 106 -11.94 36.11 -6.25
CA MET A 106 -12.33 37.16 -7.18
C MET A 106 -11.49 38.39 -6.85
N GLU A 107 -10.62 38.82 -7.76
CA GLU A 107 -10.14 40.20 -7.79
C GLU A 107 -11.31 41.11 -8.20
N ASP A 108 -12.26 41.31 -7.30
CA ASP A 108 -13.24 42.39 -7.36
C ASP A 108 -13.32 43.03 -5.97
N ALA A 109 -12.26 43.76 -5.64
CA ALA A 109 -12.29 44.81 -4.63
C ALA A 109 -12.15 46.17 -5.32
N SER A 110 -12.98 46.42 -6.33
CA SER A 110 -13.30 47.80 -6.74
C SER A 110 -14.42 48.30 -5.84
N ASN A 111 -14.06 49.10 -4.84
CA ASN A 111 -14.75 50.31 -4.35
C ASN A 111 -13.91 50.83 -3.16
N ALA A 112 -12.97 51.74 -3.41
CA ALA A 112 -13.16 53.19 -3.45
C ALA A 112 -12.74 53.83 -2.11
N ASN A 113 -11.56 54.47 -2.11
CA ASN A 113 -11.38 55.83 -1.61
C ASN A 113 -10.04 56.39 -2.12
N ASP A 114 -10.18 57.28 -3.09
CA ASP A 114 -9.45 58.52 -3.37
C ASP A 114 -7.89 58.57 -3.34
N SER A 115 -7.39 58.84 -4.55
CA SER A 115 -6.10 59.42 -5.01
C SER A 115 -5.62 60.70 -4.27
N PRO A 116 -4.45 61.32 -4.60
CA PRO A 116 -3.50 61.03 -5.70
C PRO A 116 -1.97 61.13 -5.40
N LEU A 117 -1.21 60.48 -6.28
CA LEU A 117 0.13 60.79 -6.83
C LEU A 117 1.23 61.47 -5.96
N SER A 118 2.41 60.84 -5.91
CA SER A 118 3.62 61.53 -6.38
C SER A 118 4.54 60.60 -7.18
N SER A 119 4.82 61.05 -8.40
CA SER A 119 5.66 60.46 -9.44
C SER A 119 7.11 60.88 -9.28
N ILE A 120 8.08 59.95 -9.34
CA ILE A 120 9.43 60.26 -9.87
C ILE A 120 9.96 59.12 -10.75
N SER A 121 10.32 59.55 -11.96
CA SER A 121 10.94 58.87 -13.09
C SER A 121 12.43 58.55 -12.87
N GLY A 122 12.98 57.55 -13.59
CA GLY A 122 14.42 57.54 -13.92
C GLY A 122 15.12 56.18 -13.95
N ALA A 123 15.59 55.80 -15.14
CA ALA A 123 16.37 54.59 -15.42
C ALA A 123 17.77 54.55 -14.77
N LYS A 124 18.26 53.34 -14.40
CA LYS A 124 19.51 52.70 -14.88
C LYS A 124 19.93 51.52 -13.99
N ARG A 125 20.47 50.49 -14.66
CA ARG A 125 21.02 49.23 -14.12
C ARG A 125 22.11 49.45 -13.07
N LYS A 126 22.10 48.65 -12.00
CA LYS A 126 23.31 48.05 -11.41
C LYS A 126 22.94 46.84 -10.54
N HIS A 127 23.59 45.70 -10.84
CA HIS A 127 23.73 44.57 -9.94
C HIS A 127 24.21 45.05 -8.57
N ASN A 128 23.59 44.58 -7.49
CA ASN A 128 24.27 44.34 -6.22
C ASN A 128 23.52 43.21 -5.50
N ALA A 129 24.26 42.15 -5.20
CA ALA A 129 23.87 41.13 -4.25
C ALA A 129 23.71 41.78 -2.87
N LEU A 130 22.56 41.62 -2.24
CA LEU A 130 22.40 41.69 -0.78
C LEU A 130 21.00 41.19 -0.42
N GLU A 131 20.95 40.29 0.56
CA GLU A 131 19.89 40.19 1.57
C GLU A 131 18.44 40.20 1.03
N GLY A 132 17.96 39.04 0.62
CA GLY A 132 16.56 38.85 0.22
C GLY A 132 16.07 37.42 0.40
N ASP A 133 16.55 36.72 1.43
CA ASP A 133 16.17 35.32 1.68
C ASP A 133 15.49 35.13 3.05
N ALA A 134 16.00 35.79 4.11
CA ALA A 134 15.44 35.60 5.45
C ALA A 134 14.02 36.17 5.65
N GLU A 135 13.69 37.29 4.98
CA GLU A 135 12.36 37.93 5.09
C GLU A 135 11.33 37.27 4.16
N LEU A 136 11.77 36.73 3.02
CA LEU A 136 10.92 35.94 2.11
C LEU A 136 10.63 34.56 2.73
N ASP A 137 11.64 33.91 3.31
CA ASP A 137 11.48 32.65 4.06
C ASP A 137 10.63 32.83 5.33
N SER A 138 10.73 33.98 6.03
CA SER A 138 9.87 34.24 7.21
C SER A 138 8.43 34.58 6.82
N THR A 139 8.19 35.24 5.68
CA THR A 139 6.82 35.53 5.21
C THR A 139 6.13 34.32 4.58
N ILE A 140 6.88 33.41 3.96
CA ILE A 140 6.40 32.07 3.54
C ILE A 140 5.99 31.23 4.77
N ALA A 141 6.71 31.35 5.88
CA ALA A 141 6.51 30.49 7.07
C ALA A 141 5.25 30.79 7.90
N GLU A 142 4.73 32.03 7.93
CA GLU A 142 3.66 32.40 8.86
C GLU A 142 2.23 32.29 8.28
N ASN A 143 2.05 32.35 6.96
CA ASN A 143 0.72 32.42 6.32
C ASN A 143 0.48 31.43 5.17
N GLU A 144 1.48 30.64 4.76
CA GLU A 144 1.30 29.73 3.62
C GLU A 144 0.80 28.35 4.05
N VAL A 145 -0.35 27.94 3.50
CA VAL A 145 -0.89 26.60 3.69
C VAL A 145 -0.04 25.62 2.89
N LEU A 146 0.83 24.89 3.59
CA LEU A 146 1.61 23.82 2.98
C LEU A 146 0.74 22.59 2.71
N TRP A 147 1.00 21.93 1.58
CA TRP A 147 0.28 20.75 1.13
C TRP A 147 1.23 19.56 0.95
N ARG A 148 0.72 18.35 1.19
CA ARG A 148 1.46 17.10 0.97
C ARG A 148 0.59 16.05 0.29
N ALA A 149 1.25 15.08 -0.34
CA ALA A 149 0.57 13.87 -0.83
C ALA A 149 0.00 13.08 0.36
N ASN A 150 -1.25 12.66 0.25
CA ASN A 150 -1.88 11.78 1.21
C ASN A 150 -1.53 10.32 0.89
N PHE A 151 -0.43 9.82 1.47
CA PHE A 151 0.02 8.45 1.25
C PHE A 151 -0.99 7.40 1.72
N GLU A 152 -1.80 7.67 2.75
CA GLU A 152 -2.84 6.74 3.21
C GLU A 152 -3.85 6.47 2.09
N LYS A 153 -4.25 7.52 1.37
CA LYS A 153 -5.15 7.39 0.22
C LYS A 153 -4.50 6.62 -0.92
N PHE A 154 -3.24 6.90 -1.25
CA PHE A 154 -2.52 6.18 -2.30
C PHE A 154 -2.36 4.69 -1.97
N THR A 155 -1.93 4.37 -0.75
CA THR A 155 -1.79 2.99 -0.27
C THR A 155 -3.13 2.26 -0.29
N PHE A 156 -4.21 2.90 0.17
CA PHE A 156 -5.54 2.32 0.09
C PHE A 156 -5.98 2.05 -1.36
N CYS A 157 -5.79 3.00 -2.27
CA CYS A 157 -6.10 2.82 -3.68
C CYS A 157 -5.30 1.67 -4.31
N LEU A 158 -4.02 1.52 -3.94
CA LEU A 158 -3.17 0.42 -4.39
C LEU A 158 -3.62 -0.93 -3.80
N LYS A 159 -3.96 -0.99 -2.51
CA LYS A 159 -4.53 -2.17 -1.84
C LYS A 159 -5.83 -2.60 -2.50
N LYS A 160 -6.73 -1.64 -2.74
CA LYS A 160 -8.00 -1.84 -3.44
C LYS A 160 -7.79 -2.42 -4.84
N LYS A 161 -6.90 -1.80 -5.63
CA LYS A 161 -6.56 -2.28 -6.98
C LYS A 161 -5.95 -3.68 -6.94
N PHE A 162 -5.01 -3.93 -6.03
CA PHE A 162 -4.41 -5.25 -5.82
C PHE A 162 -5.49 -6.30 -5.54
N CYS A 163 -6.40 -6.04 -4.61
CA CYS A 163 -7.48 -6.96 -4.27
C CYS A 163 -8.43 -7.21 -5.44
N ALA A 164 -8.78 -6.17 -6.20
CA ALA A 164 -9.60 -6.29 -7.40
C ALA A 164 -8.94 -7.19 -8.46
N ASP A 165 -7.67 -6.98 -8.75
CA ASP A 165 -6.91 -7.75 -9.74
C ASP A 165 -6.62 -9.18 -9.27
N ARG A 166 -6.42 -9.40 -7.96
CA ARG A 166 -6.02 -10.70 -7.40
C ARG A 166 -7.10 -11.77 -7.53
N LYS A 167 -8.37 -11.40 -7.31
CA LYS A 167 -9.49 -12.33 -7.45
C LYS A 167 -9.87 -12.57 -8.90
N LYS A 168 -9.64 -11.59 -9.80
CA LYS A 168 -10.08 -11.60 -11.20
C LYS A 168 -9.83 -12.94 -11.94
N PRO A 169 -8.63 -13.56 -11.92
CA PRO A 169 -8.39 -14.81 -12.65
C PRO A 169 -9.14 -16.04 -12.11
N LYS A 170 -9.63 -15.98 -10.86
CA LYS A 170 -10.37 -17.06 -10.19
C LYS A 170 -11.90 -16.93 -10.40
N LEU A 171 -12.35 -15.86 -11.06
CA LEU A 171 -13.78 -15.55 -11.25
C LEU A 171 -14.37 -16.29 -12.45
N LYS A 172 -15.67 -16.60 -12.37
CA LYS A 172 -16.44 -17.10 -13.52
C LYS A 172 -16.55 -15.97 -14.56
N VAL A 173 -16.54 -16.29 -15.86
CA VAL A 173 -16.54 -15.29 -16.94
C VAL A 173 -17.64 -14.23 -16.77
N GLY A 174 -18.86 -14.63 -16.39
CA GLY A 174 -19.99 -13.72 -16.17
C GLY A 174 -19.95 -12.85 -14.91
N THR A 175 -19.05 -13.09 -13.96
CA THR A 175 -19.00 -12.32 -12.70
C THR A 175 -17.99 -11.17 -12.74
N HIS A 176 -17.19 -11.07 -13.80
CA HIS A 176 -16.17 -10.02 -13.95
C HIS A 176 -16.77 -8.60 -13.99
N PRO A 177 -17.84 -8.32 -14.76
CA PRO A 177 -18.41 -6.97 -14.81
C PRO A 177 -18.93 -6.51 -13.45
N ILE A 178 -19.57 -7.41 -12.69
CA ILE A 178 -20.08 -7.15 -11.33
C ILE A 178 -18.94 -6.82 -10.38
N TRP A 179 -17.86 -7.61 -10.42
CA TRP A 179 -16.68 -7.38 -9.58
C TRP A 179 -16.02 -6.03 -9.87
N GLU A 180 -15.83 -5.68 -11.14
CA GLU A 180 -15.26 -4.37 -11.50
C GLU A 180 -16.20 -3.22 -11.12
N ALA A 181 -17.50 -3.35 -11.38
CA ALA A 181 -18.50 -2.35 -11.03
C ALA A 181 -18.56 -2.10 -9.51
N PHE A 182 -18.40 -3.15 -8.70
CA PHE A 182 -18.26 -3.03 -7.25
C PHE A 182 -17.12 -2.10 -6.86
N PHE A 183 -15.89 -2.34 -7.35
CA PHE A 183 -14.77 -1.45 -7.03
C PHE A 183 -14.90 -0.05 -7.63
N GLU A 184 -15.57 0.12 -8.77
CA GLU A 184 -15.80 1.45 -9.37
C GLU A 184 -16.86 2.28 -8.62
N ALA A 185 -17.85 1.61 -8.02
CA ALA A 185 -18.94 2.22 -7.27
C ALA A 185 -18.60 2.49 -5.79
N SER A 186 -17.41 2.07 -5.33
CA SER A 186 -17.04 2.22 -3.92
C SER A 186 -17.08 3.68 -3.47
N LEU A 187 -17.55 3.91 -2.25
CA LEU A 187 -17.55 5.22 -1.63
C LEU A 187 -16.13 5.65 -1.23
N ILE A 188 -15.98 6.91 -0.81
CA ILE A 188 -14.75 7.36 -0.15
C ILE A 188 -14.76 6.77 1.25
N GLU A 189 -13.86 5.82 1.50
CA GLU A 189 -13.91 5.02 2.73
C GLU A 189 -13.09 5.65 3.84
N ARG A 190 -13.62 5.53 5.06
CA ARG A 190 -12.96 5.94 6.29
C ARG A 190 -12.04 4.86 6.83
N ASP A 191 -12.33 3.59 6.54
CA ASP A 191 -11.49 2.45 6.90
C ASP A 191 -10.64 2.01 5.70
N SER A 192 -9.38 1.69 5.97
CA SER A 192 -8.43 1.21 4.96
C SER A 192 -8.52 -0.30 4.70
N ASN A 193 -9.34 -1.01 5.48
CA ASN A 193 -9.42 -2.47 5.47
C ASN A 193 -10.65 -3.04 4.80
N SER A 194 -11.64 -2.21 4.47
CA SER A 194 -12.85 -2.65 3.80
C SER A 194 -13.08 -1.87 2.51
N VAL A 195 -13.95 -2.43 1.65
CA VAL A 195 -14.54 -1.71 0.52
C VAL A 195 -16.05 -1.72 0.62
N THR A 196 -16.71 -0.56 0.59
CA THR A 196 -18.17 -0.39 0.70
C THR A 196 -18.73 0.24 -0.57
N SER A 197 -19.69 -0.45 -1.20
CA SER A 197 -20.30 -0.02 -2.45
C SER A 197 -21.82 -0.13 -2.41
N PRO A 198 -22.57 0.95 -2.70
CA PRO A 198 -24.04 0.91 -2.75
C PRO A 198 -24.52 0.17 -4.01
N ILE A 199 -25.58 -0.62 -3.87
CA ILE A 199 -26.15 -1.42 -4.95
C ILE A 199 -26.55 -0.54 -6.15
N ASN A 200 -27.10 0.64 -5.90
CA ASN A 200 -27.49 1.60 -6.93
C ASN A 200 -26.26 2.07 -7.75
N GLY A 201 -25.13 2.34 -7.08
CA GLY A 201 -23.89 2.70 -7.76
C GLY A 201 -23.33 1.55 -8.60
N ILE A 202 -23.42 0.31 -8.09
CA ILE A 202 -23.02 -0.89 -8.83
C ILE A 202 -23.88 -1.06 -10.08
N MET A 203 -25.20 -0.91 -9.96
CA MET A 203 -26.15 -0.98 -11.08
C MET A 203 -25.87 0.08 -12.15
N GLU A 204 -25.59 1.32 -11.74
CA GLU A 204 -25.23 2.40 -12.66
C GLU A 204 -23.96 2.06 -13.45
N ARG A 205 -22.91 1.59 -12.78
CA ARG A 205 -21.65 1.18 -13.42
C ARG A 205 -21.81 -0.04 -14.30
N LEU A 206 -22.67 -0.99 -13.92
CA LEU A 206 -23.01 -2.14 -14.76
C LEU A 206 -23.77 -1.72 -16.02
N GLY A 207 -24.67 -0.74 -15.93
CA GLY A 207 -25.39 -0.21 -17.08
C GLY A 207 -24.47 0.34 -18.18
N GLN A 208 -23.26 0.78 -17.81
CA GLN A 208 -22.22 1.26 -18.72
C GLN A 208 -21.38 0.13 -19.36
N LYS A 209 -21.55 -1.12 -18.91
CA LYS A 209 -20.77 -2.28 -19.37
C LYS A 209 -21.58 -3.20 -20.28
N GLU A 210 -20.89 -3.87 -21.19
CA GLU A 210 -21.50 -4.78 -22.16
C GLU A 210 -22.20 -5.95 -21.44
N GLY A 211 -23.50 -6.13 -21.71
CA GLY A 211 -24.34 -7.15 -21.06
C GLY A 211 -24.78 -6.85 -19.62
N GLY A 212 -24.42 -5.69 -19.06
CA GLY A 212 -24.78 -5.33 -17.69
C GLY A 212 -26.24 -4.90 -17.51
N THR A 213 -26.86 -4.30 -18.54
CA THR A 213 -28.26 -3.85 -18.52
C THR A 213 -29.29 -4.98 -18.41
N SER A 214 -28.90 -6.22 -18.73
CA SER A 214 -29.75 -7.41 -18.61
C SER A 214 -29.66 -8.14 -17.27
N MET A 215 -28.78 -7.71 -16.35
CA MET A 215 -28.58 -8.39 -15.06
C MET A 215 -29.65 -8.00 -14.04
N THR A 216 -30.25 -8.98 -13.38
CA THR A 216 -31.22 -8.75 -12.30
C THR A 216 -30.52 -8.47 -10.98
N LEU A 217 -31.18 -7.72 -10.09
CA LEU A 217 -30.68 -7.42 -8.75
C LEU A 217 -30.38 -8.71 -7.97
N ASP A 218 -31.28 -9.69 -8.00
CA ASP A 218 -31.08 -11.01 -7.37
C ASP A 218 -29.82 -11.71 -7.86
N HIS A 219 -29.51 -11.61 -9.15
CA HIS A 219 -28.29 -12.20 -9.71
C HIS A 219 -27.04 -11.51 -9.15
N ILE A 220 -27.07 -10.17 -9.08
CA ILE A 220 -25.96 -9.36 -8.59
C ILE A 220 -25.70 -9.63 -7.11
N THR A 221 -26.75 -9.62 -6.29
CA THR A 221 -26.67 -9.93 -4.85
C THR A 221 -26.07 -11.30 -4.62
N ARG A 222 -26.55 -12.34 -5.31
CA ARG A 222 -26.00 -13.70 -5.18
C ARG A 222 -24.53 -13.77 -5.57
N VAL A 223 -24.12 -13.07 -6.62
CA VAL A 223 -22.71 -13.02 -7.03
C VAL A 223 -21.87 -12.30 -5.97
N LEU A 224 -22.33 -11.19 -5.42
CA LEU A 224 -21.61 -10.47 -4.36
C LEU A 224 -21.44 -11.35 -3.11
N GLU A 225 -22.46 -12.10 -2.71
CA GLU A 225 -22.38 -13.08 -1.62
C GLU A 225 -21.37 -14.20 -1.92
N GLU A 226 -21.38 -14.78 -3.13
CA GLU A 226 -20.37 -15.77 -3.58
C GLU A 226 -18.94 -15.20 -3.51
N LEU A 227 -18.78 -13.88 -3.66
CA LEU A 227 -17.50 -13.18 -3.61
C LEU A 227 -17.09 -12.76 -2.20
N ASN A 228 -17.84 -13.17 -1.17
CA ASN A 228 -17.67 -12.79 0.24
C ASN A 228 -17.88 -11.30 0.50
N CYS A 229 -18.72 -10.63 -0.29
CA CYS A 229 -19.26 -9.32 0.09
C CYS A 229 -20.47 -9.54 0.99
N SER A 230 -20.54 -8.83 2.11
CA SER A 230 -21.67 -8.87 3.04
C SER A 230 -22.46 -7.57 2.96
N PRO A 231 -23.79 -7.58 3.17
CA PRO A 231 -24.54 -6.34 3.31
C PRO A 231 -23.99 -5.51 4.49
N SER A 232 -23.96 -4.19 4.33
CA SER A 232 -23.54 -3.26 5.38
C SER A 232 -24.57 -3.22 6.50
N SER A 233 -24.11 -3.15 7.74
CA SER A 233 -24.99 -2.93 8.89
C SER A 233 -25.53 -1.50 8.96
N GLU A 234 -24.83 -0.54 8.37
CA GLU A 234 -25.20 0.88 8.38
C GLU A 234 -26.19 1.23 7.28
N ASP A 235 -26.05 0.59 6.13
CA ASP A 235 -26.91 0.79 4.96
C ASP A 235 -27.24 -0.57 4.32
N PRO A 236 -28.49 -1.06 4.44
CA PRO A 236 -28.89 -2.36 3.91
C PRO A 236 -28.77 -2.45 2.38
N ASP A 237 -28.72 -1.30 1.69
CA ASP A 237 -28.55 -1.22 0.24
C ASP A 237 -27.07 -1.15 -0.19
N SER A 238 -26.13 -1.32 0.75
CA SER A 238 -24.69 -1.31 0.50
C SER A 238 -24.04 -2.65 0.81
N PHE A 239 -22.99 -3.00 0.06
CA PHE A 239 -22.21 -4.21 0.25
C PHE A 239 -20.79 -3.86 0.68
N ILE A 240 -20.27 -4.58 1.67
CA ILE A 240 -18.93 -4.45 2.24
C ILE A 240 -18.09 -5.67 1.89
N LEU A 241 -16.85 -5.44 1.48
CA LEU A 241 -15.82 -6.45 1.26
C LEU A 241 -14.64 -6.22 2.19
N ASP A 242 -14.27 -7.21 2.99
CA ASP A 242 -13.05 -7.17 3.79
C ASP A 242 -11.80 -7.42 2.93
N LEU A 243 -11.00 -6.38 2.72
CA LEU A 243 -9.74 -6.43 1.97
C LEU A 243 -8.65 -7.19 2.75
N SER A 244 -8.66 -7.13 4.08
CA SER A 244 -7.62 -7.75 4.93
C SER A 244 -7.58 -9.26 4.71
N ARG A 245 -8.73 -9.91 4.53
CA ARG A 245 -8.79 -11.34 4.22
C ARG A 245 -8.12 -11.70 2.89
N ILE A 246 -8.26 -10.84 1.87
CA ILE A 246 -7.64 -11.04 0.55
C ILE A 246 -6.12 -10.82 0.64
N VAL A 247 -5.70 -9.80 1.39
CA VAL A 247 -4.29 -9.49 1.66
C VAL A 247 -3.61 -10.62 2.43
N GLU A 248 -4.21 -11.10 3.53
CA GLU A 248 -3.67 -12.22 4.31
C GLU A 248 -3.54 -13.50 3.47
N ALA A 249 -4.56 -13.83 2.68
CA ALA A 249 -4.50 -14.98 1.77
C ALA A 249 -3.37 -14.81 0.75
N SER A 250 -3.17 -13.60 0.22
CA SER A 250 -2.12 -13.33 -0.75
C SER A 250 -0.72 -13.42 -0.14
N ARG A 251 -0.53 -12.91 1.08
CA ARG A 251 0.72 -13.06 1.85
C ARG A 251 1.07 -14.53 2.05
N ASN A 252 0.08 -15.34 2.45
CA ASN A 252 0.29 -16.78 2.62
C ASN A 252 0.65 -17.45 1.29
N GLU A 253 -0.07 -17.16 0.20
CA GLU A 253 0.22 -17.71 -1.14
C GLU A 253 1.65 -17.35 -1.62
N GLU A 254 2.16 -16.15 -1.30
CA GLU A 254 3.51 -15.74 -1.68
C GLU A 254 4.59 -16.51 -0.92
N ILE A 255 4.44 -16.65 0.40
CA ILE A 255 5.37 -17.45 1.21
C ILE A 255 5.31 -18.92 0.81
N GLU A 256 4.11 -19.48 0.61
CA GLU A 256 3.91 -20.85 0.13
C GLU A 256 4.62 -21.07 -1.21
N SER A 257 4.53 -20.12 -2.14
CA SER A 257 5.22 -20.18 -3.43
C SER A 257 6.74 -20.18 -3.27
N LEU A 258 7.27 -19.43 -2.31
CA LEU A 258 8.69 -19.41 -1.97
C LEU A 258 9.14 -20.75 -1.36
N VAL A 259 8.38 -21.30 -0.41
CA VAL A 259 8.63 -22.62 0.18
C VAL A 259 8.65 -23.69 -0.90
N ARG A 260 7.69 -23.66 -1.83
CA ARG A 260 7.64 -24.57 -2.98
C ARG A 260 8.89 -24.47 -3.85
N LYS A 261 9.35 -23.26 -4.15
CA LYS A 261 10.55 -23.02 -4.97
C LYS A 261 11.82 -23.50 -4.28
N LYS A 262 11.93 -23.32 -2.95
CA LYS A 262 13.14 -23.64 -2.18
C LYS A 262 13.25 -25.12 -1.80
N TYR A 263 12.12 -25.75 -1.42
CA TYR A 263 12.13 -27.09 -0.82
C TYR A 263 11.30 -28.13 -1.57
N GLY A 264 10.55 -27.74 -2.60
CA GLY A 264 9.75 -28.66 -3.42
C GLY A 264 8.26 -28.73 -3.04
N GLN A 265 7.56 -29.63 -3.71
CA GLN A 265 6.10 -29.74 -3.64
C GLN A 265 5.61 -30.33 -2.31
N GLU A 266 6.39 -31.24 -1.72
CA GLU A 266 6.09 -31.90 -0.45
C GLU A 266 6.12 -30.89 0.70
N ALA A 267 7.14 -30.02 0.71
CA ALA A 267 7.27 -28.94 1.67
C ALA A 267 6.14 -27.92 1.56
N PHE A 268 5.74 -27.57 0.33
CA PHE A 268 4.58 -26.72 0.09
C PHE A 268 3.30 -27.33 0.68
N THR A 269 3.04 -28.62 0.42
CA THR A 269 1.83 -29.30 0.91
C THR A 269 1.77 -29.32 2.44
N ILE A 270 2.89 -29.66 3.09
CA ILE A 270 2.98 -29.68 4.56
C ILE A 270 2.85 -28.26 5.13
N PHE A 271 3.57 -27.29 4.59
CA PHE A 271 3.54 -25.91 5.10
C PHE A 271 2.15 -25.28 4.97
N ARG A 272 1.50 -25.48 3.82
CA ARG A 272 0.13 -25.00 3.57
C ARG A 272 -0.88 -25.59 4.56
N LEU A 273 -0.73 -26.87 4.91
CA LEU A 273 -1.57 -27.50 5.94
C LEU A 273 -1.39 -26.79 7.30
N LEU A 274 -0.15 -26.55 7.71
CA LEU A 274 0.15 -25.87 8.99
C LEU A 274 -0.37 -24.44 9.02
N VAL A 275 -0.27 -23.68 7.93
CA VAL A 275 -0.85 -22.34 7.80
C VAL A 275 -2.37 -22.37 7.93
N ARG A 276 -3.03 -23.38 7.35
CA ARG A 276 -4.50 -23.51 7.37
C ARG A 276 -5.05 -23.91 8.74
N GLU A 277 -4.42 -24.86 9.42
CA GLU A 277 -4.90 -25.38 10.71
C GLU A 277 -4.74 -24.36 11.85
N ARG A 278 -3.91 -23.30 11.68
CA ARG A 278 -3.61 -22.21 12.64
C ARG A 278 -3.14 -22.63 14.05
N GLY A 279 -3.11 -23.93 14.34
CA GLY A 279 -2.68 -24.53 15.59
C GLY A 279 -1.56 -25.55 15.41
N PRO A 280 -1.04 -26.10 16.51
CA PRO A 280 -0.04 -27.16 16.47
C PRO A 280 -0.67 -28.45 15.93
N VAL A 281 -0.01 -29.08 14.96
CA VAL A 281 -0.50 -30.29 14.28
C VAL A 281 0.45 -31.45 14.57
N GLU A 282 -0.09 -32.58 15.00
CA GLU A 282 0.67 -33.80 15.26
C GLU A 282 1.25 -34.41 13.98
N THR A 283 2.41 -35.07 14.11
CA THR A 283 3.10 -35.67 12.96
C THR A 283 2.24 -36.70 12.22
N ASP A 284 1.55 -37.58 12.95
CA ASP A 284 0.70 -38.61 12.34
C ASP A 284 -0.50 -37.98 11.61
N LYS A 285 -1.12 -36.94 12.18
CA LYS A 285 -2.18 -36.16 11.50
C LYS A 285 -1.67 -35.51 10.20
N ILE A 286 -0.42 -35.04 10.16
CA ILE A 286 0.19 -34.49 8.93
C ILE A 286 0.34 -35.59 7.88
N ILE A 287 0.84 -36.77 8.28
CA ILE A 287 0.99 -37.93 7.37
C ILE A 287 -0.37 -38.31 6.79
N ASP A 288 -1.38 -38.48 7.64
CA ASP A 288 -2.73 -38.89 7.23
C ASP A 288 -3.41 -37.86 6.32
N THR A 289 -3.24 -36.56 6.61
CA THR A 289 -3.88 -35.49 5.83
C THR A 289 -3.18 -35.25 4.49
N THR A 290 -1.86 -35.38 4.44
CA THR A 290 -1.07 -35.10 3.22
C THR A 290 -0.91 -36.32 2.32
N ILE A 291 -1.15 -37.55 2.85
CA ILE A 291 -0.97 -38.82 2.14
C ILE A 291 0.47 -38.94 1.59
N LEU A 292 1.43 -38.37 2.31
CA LEU A 292 2.84 -38.44 1.98
C LEU A 292 3.50 -39.58 2.76
N ASP A 293 4.55 -40.17 2.19
CA ASP A 293 5.33 -41.19 2.89
C ASP A 293 5.91 -40.65 4.20
N LYS A 294 5.86 -41.46 5.26
CA LYS A 294 6.35 -41.10 6.59
C LYS A 294 7.77 -40.54 6.57
N GLN A 295 8.68 -41.14 5.80
CA GLN A 295 10.07 -40.68 5.67
C GLN A 295 10.18 -39.29 5.03
N ILE A 296 9.33 -39.01 4.02
CA ILE A 296 9.27 -37.70 3.35
C ILE A 296 8.77 -36.64 4.33
N VAL A 297 7.71 -36.94 5.09
CA VAL A 297 7.16 -36.01 6.08
C VAL A 297 8.20 -35.65 7.12
N HIS A 298 8.84 -36.64 7.76
CA HIS A 298 9.88 -36.37 8.76
C HIS A 298 11.07 -35.60 8.18
N GLY A 299 11.58 -36.00 7.01
CA GLY A 299 12.70 -35.32 6.36
C GLY A 299 12.36 -33.87 5.99
N THR A 300 11.13 -33.60 5.57
CA THR A 300 10.68 -32.27 5.18
C THR A 300 10.43 -31.37 6.39
N LEU A 301 9.79 -31.87 7.44
CA LEU A 301 9.60 -31.14 8.69
C LEU A 301 10.95 -30.75 9.32
N TYR A 302 11.93 -31.65 9.31
CA TYR A 302 13.26 -31.35 9.81
C TYR A 302 13.95 -30.23 9.00
N LYS A 303 13.83 -30.24 7.66
CA LYS A 303 14.38 -29.16 6.81
C LYS A 303 13.72 -27.81 7.09
N LEU A 304 12.39 -27.77 7.18
CA LEU A 304 11.65 -26.54 7.45
C LEU A 304 11.95 -25.98 8.85
N TRP A 305 12.09 -26.87 9.85
CA TRP A 305 12.45 -26.49 11.21
C TRP A 305 13.88 -25.94 11.30
N LYS A 306 14.83 -26.61 10.64
CA LYS A 306 16.24 -26.18 10.60
C LYS A 306 16.41 -24.78 10.01
N ASP A 307 15.60 -24.43 9.02
CA ASP A 307 15.63 -23.13 8.35
C ASP A 307 14.62 -22.13 8.95
N ASP A 308 14.15 -22.36 10.18
CA ASP A 308 13.30 -21.46 10.98
C ASP A 308 11.89 -21.16 10.42
N TYR A 309 11.36 -21.99 9.50
CA TYR A 309 10.00 -21.81 8.98
C TYR A 309 8.90 -22.30 9.94
N ILE A 310 9.21 -23.33 10.73
CA ILE A 310 8.26 -23.99 11.63
C ILE A 310 8.92 -24.23 12.98
N ASP A 311 8.11 -24.25 14.03
CA ASP A 311 8.51 -24.67 15.37
C ASP A 311 7.98 -26.08 15.67
N THR A 312 8.64 -26.76 16.60
CA THR A 312 8.20 -28.04 17.13
C THR A 312 8.14 -28.03 18.65
N GLU A 313 7.15 -28.71 19.19
CA GLU A 313 7.00 -28.92 20.63
C GLU A 313 6.82 -30.43 20.89
N ARG A 314 7.52 -30.93 21.91
CA ARG A 314 7.40 -32.32 22.36
C ARG A 314 6.37 -32.39 23.48
N ILE A 315 5.27 -33.07 23.22
CA ILE A 315 4.20 -33.26 24.19
C ILE A 315 4.38 -34.63 24.86
N LEU A 316 4.30 -34.62 26.19
CA LEU A 316 4.26 -35.83 27.02
C LEU A 316 2.79 -36.21 27.21
N SER A 317 2.36 -37.33 26.65
CA SER A 317 1.05 -37.90 26.97
C SER A 317 1.19 -38.67 28.28
N GLY A 318 0.66 -38.10 29.36
CA GLY A 318 0.66 -38.71 30.68
C GLY A 318 -0.59 -38.36 31.47
N THR A 319 -1.61 -39.22 31.40
CA THR A 319 -2.50 -39.42 32.54
C THR A 319 -1.86 -40.45 33.47
N GLY A 320 -1.96 -40.21 34.77
CA GLY A 320 -1.18 -40.87 35.79
C GLY A 320 -1.21 -42.41 35.78
N THR A 321 -0.15 -42.98 36.36
CA THR A 321 -0.06 -44.38 36.82
C THR A 321 -0.30 -45.44 35.74
N GLY A 322 0.66 -45.59 34.83
CA GLY A 322 0.72 -46.74 33.93
C GLY A 322 1.93 -46.65 33.02
N THR A 323 2.71 -47.72 32.96
CA THR A 323 3.97 -47.86 32.21
C THR A 323 3.77 -47.59 30.72
N GLY A 324 3.98 -46.35 30.29
CA GLY A 324 3.99 -45.96 28.88
C GLY A 324 3.93 -44.45 28.69
N ASN A 325 5.04 -43.74 28.91
CA ASN A 325 5.15 -42.34 28.49
C ASN A 325 5.19 -42.30 26.95
N THR A 326 4.02 -42.22 26.30
CA THR A 326 3.95 -41.94 24.86
C THR A 326 4.24 -40.46 24.65
N GLN A 327 5.21 -40.18 23.79
CA GLN A 327 5.64 -38.83 23.49
C GLN A 327 5.43 -38.59 22.02
N TYR A 328 4.89 -37.43 21.68
CA TYR A 328 4.63 -37.07 20.29
C TYR A 328 5.06 -35.63 20.03
N PHE A 329 5.34 -35.35 18.76
CA PHE A 329 5.77 -34.04 18.29
C PHE A 329 4.62 -33.36 17.57
N VAL A 330 4.41 -32.11 17.93
CA VAL A 330 3.52 -31.19 17.21
C VAL A 330 4.34 -30.14 16.48
N TRP A 331 3.77 -29.65 15.38
CA TRP A 331 4.41 -28.71 14.48
C TRP A 331 3.49 -27.51 14.24
N ARG A 332 4.06 -26.32 14.17
CA ARG A 332 3.33 -25.09 13.85
C ARG A 332 4.21 -24.16 13.03
N VAL A 333 3.61 -23.29 12.25
CA VAL A 333 4.36 -22.19 11.63
C VAL A 333 4.88 -21.28 12.74
N LYS A 334 6.16 -20.93 12.67
CA LYS A 334 6.83 -20.11 13.68
C LYS A 334 6.20 -18.71 13.68
N ASN A 335 5.91 -18.12 14.84
CA ASN A 335 5.20 -16.83 14.87
C ASN A 335 6.01 -15.67 14.27
N THR A 336 7.34 -15.71 14.35
CA THR A 336 8.24 -14.64 13.86
C THR A 336 8.63 -14.78 12.38
N PHE A 337 8.17 -15.82 11.68
CA PHE A 337 8.59 -16.07 10.30
C PHE A 337 8.23 -14.91 9.35
N ARG A 338 7.12 -14.22 9.60
CA ARG A 338 6.67 -13.08 8.79
C ARG A 338 7.59 -11.88 8.94
N GLU A 339 8.02 -11.60 10.17
CA GLU A 339 8.94 -10.51 10.48
C GLU A 339 10.29 -10.76 9.80
N GLN A 340 10.80 -11.99 9.89
CA GLN A 340 12.01 -12.40 9.18
C GLN A 340 11.85 -12.32 7.65
N PHE A 341 10.66 -12.64 7.12
CA PHE A 341 10.40 -12.51 5.70
C PHE A 341 10.45 -11.05 5.25
N ILE A 342 9.83 -10.13 6.01
CA ILE A 342 9.87 -8.69 5.74
C ILE A 342 11.31 -8.17 5.80
N ASP A 343 12.08 -8.57 6.80
CA ASP A 343 13.49 -8.17 6.93
C ASP A 343 14.32 -8.60 5.72
N ASN A 344 14.13 -9.84 5.25
CA ASN A 344 14.75 -10.34 4.02
C ASN A 344 14.31 -9.54 2.77
N LEU A 345 13.04 -9.14 2.69
CA LEU A 345 12.56 -8.27 1.59
C LEU A 345 13.26 -6.90 1.65
N CYS A 346 13.36 -6.27 2.82
CA CYS A 346 14.02 -4.99 3.00
C CYS A 346 15.51 -5.06 2.61
N HIS A 347 16.21 -6.11 3.03
CA HIS A 347 17.61 -6.34 2.64
C HIS A 347 17.76 -6.54 1.13
N ALA A 348 16.89 -7.31 0.48
CA ALA A 348 16.90 -7.49 -0.96
C ALA A 348 16.67 -6.18 -1.72
N ALA A 349 15.73 -5.34 -1.26
CA ALA A 349 15.46 -4.03 -1.84
C ALA A 349 16.67 -3.09 -1.74
N LEU A 350 17.31 -3.05 -0.56
CA LEU A 350 18.53 -2.26 -0.35
C LEU A 350 19.65 -2.72 -1.29
N ASN A 351 19.89 -4.02 -1.39
CA ASN A 351 20.92 -4.58 -2.27
C ASN A 351 20.66 -4.23 -3.75
N LEU A 352 19.41 -4.35 -4.20
CA LEU A 352 19.00 -3.96 -5.56
C LEU A 352 19.26 -2.46 -5.81
N ARG A 353 18.85 -1.60 -4.88
CA ARG A 353 19.03 -0.15 -4.99
C ARG A 353 20.51 0.26 -5.00
N GLN A 354 21.32 -0.35 -4.15
CA GLN A 354 22.77 -0.13 -4.15
C GLN A 354 23.41 -0.52 -5.48
N MET A 355 23.02 -1.66 -6.07
CA MET A 355 23.51 -2.05 -7.39
C MET A 355 23.07 -1.08 -8.50
N VAL A 356 21.84 -0.55 -8.45
CA VAL A 356 21.37 0.46 -9.40
C VAL A 356 22.20 1.74 -9.30
N ASN A 357 22.47 2.20 -8.08
CA ASN A 357 23.28 3.41 -7.83
C ASN A 357 24.72 3.21 -8.32
N TYR A 358 25.34 2.08 -7.99
CA TYR A 358 26.69 1.75 -8.44
C TYR A 358 26.81 1.75 -9.98
N ILE A 359 25.83 1.16 -10.69
CA ILE A 359 25.84 1.19 -12.16
C ILE A 359 25.60 2.60 -12.69
N ALA A 360 24.80 3.43 -12.00
CA ALA A 360 24.61 4.82 -12.40
C ALA A 360 25.92 5.63 -12.28
N GLU A 361 26.71 5.40 -11.24
CA GLU A 361 28.05 5.99 -11.08
C GLU A 361 28.99 5.58 -12.21
N LEU A 362 29.07 4.27 -12.53
CA LEU A 362 29.89 3.77 -13.65
C LEU A 362 29.50 4.36 -15.02
N LEU A 363 28.22 4.68 -15.22
CA LEU A 363 27.73 5.33 -16.44
C LEU A 363 28.17 6.81 -16.49
N LEU A 364 28.19 7.50 -15.35
CA LEU A 364 28.67 8.88 -15.25
C LEU A 364 30.18 8.98 -15.48
N GLU A 365 30.95 7.97 -15.06
CA GLU A 365 32.41 7.89 -15.25
C GLU A 365 32.85 7.59 -16.70
N GLY A 366 31.91 7.40 -17.63
CA GLY A 366 32.22 7.23 -19.06
C GLY A 366 32.76 5.84 -19.43
N SER A 367 32.13 4.78 -18.90
CA SER A 367 32.50 3.40 -19.22
C SER A 367 32.35 3.03 -20.70
N LYS A 368 33.28 2.22 -21.23
CA LYS A 368 33.29 1.72 -22.62
C LYS A 368 32.09 0.82 -22.97
N ASP A 369 31.47 0.21 -21.96
CA ASP A 369 30.35 -0.73 -22.09
C ASP A 369 28.99 -0.09 -21.74
N ASP A 370 28.83 1.19 -22.06
CA ASP A 370 27.68 2.03 -21.69
C ASP A 370 26.31 1.38 -22.00
N THR A 371 26.10 0.87 -23.22
CA THR A 371 24.83 0.23 -23.61
C THR A 371 24.50 -0.99 -22.75
N LYS A 372 25.51 -1.80 -22.42
CA LYS A 372 25.34 -2.99 -21.59
C LYS A 372 25.02 -2.61 -20.14
N LEU A 373 25.67 -1.56 -19.62
CA LEU A 373 25.39 -1.02 -18.29
C LEU A 373 23.97 -0.45 -18.18
N ARG A 374 23.50 0.30 -19.19
CA ARG A 374 22.11 0.79 -19.23
C ARG A 374 21.10 -0.36 -19.24
N ASN A 375 21.33 -1.39 -20.05
CA ASN A 375 20.46 -2.58 -20.07
C ASN A 375 20.43 -3.28 -18.70
N ARG A 376 21.59 -3.45 -18.06
CA ARG A 376 21.67 -4.03 -16.71
C ARG A 376 20.94 -3.16 -15.67
N LYS A 377 21.12 -1.84 -15.71
CA LYS A 377 20.42 -0.89 -14.84
C LYS A 377 18.90 -1.03 -15.00
N ASN A 378 18.40 -1.08 -16.23
CA ASN A 378 16.97 -1.22 -16.51
C ASN A 378 16.40 -2.54 -15.97
N ILE A 379 17.14 -3.65 -16.11
CA ILE A 379 16.74 -4.94 -15.54
C ILE A 379 16.64 -4.85 -14.00
N LEU A 380 17.60 -4.20 -13.35
CA LEU A 380 17.60 -4.04 -11.90
C LEU A 380 16.48 -3.12 -11.41
N ILE A 381 16.20 -2.03 -12.12
CA ILE A 381 15.05 -1.15 -11.81
C ILE A 381 13.74 -1.94 -11.94
N LEU A 382 13.58 -2.71 -13.03
CA LEU A 382 12.41 -3.56 -13.20
C LEU A 382 12.29 -4.64 -12.11
N ALA A 383 13.41 -5.17 -11.62
CA ALA A 383 13.42 -6.11 -10.50
C ALA A 383 13.02 -5.41 -9.20
N LEU A 384 13.52 -4.19 -8.94
CA LEU A 384 13.17 -3.38 -7.78
C LEU A 384 11.67 -3.03 -7.78
N THR A 385 11.12 -2.55 -8.90
CA THR A 385 9.68 -2.24 -9.00
C THR A 385 8.80 -3.46 -8.73
N ARG A 386 9.20 -4.66 -9.20
CA ARG A 386 8.46 -5.90 -8.90
C ARG A 386 8.60 -6.33 -7.44
N HIS A 387 9.73 -6.01 -6.83
CA HIS A 387 9.99 -6.29 -5.42
C HIS A 387 9.21 -5.34 -4.50
N ASP A 388 9.01 -4.09 -4.93
CA ASP A 388 8.18 -3.11 -4.25
C ASP A 388 6.72 -3.59 -4.14
N ASP A 389 6.18 -4.30 -5.14
CA ASP A 389 4.85 -4.93 -5.06
C ASP A 389 4.75 -5.90 -3.86
N SER A 390 5.79 -6.72 -3.64
CA SER A 390 5.86 -7.62 -2.49
C SER A 390 6.02 -6.84 -1.18
N LEU A 391 6.87 -5.81 -1.13
CA LEU A 391 6.99 -4.96 0.06
C LEU A 391 5.66 -4.32 0.43
N MET A 392 4.95 -3.74 -0.53
CA MET A 392 3.61 -3.17 -0.32
C MET A 392 2.64 -4.21 0.25
N LEU A 393 2.63 -5.43 -0.30
CA LEU A 393 1.79 -6.49 0.21
C LEU A 393 2.11 -6.86 1.66
N PHE A 394 3.38 -6.90 2.06
CA PHE A 394 3.78 -7.37 3.38
C PHE A 394 3.86 -6.28 4.46
N GLN A 395 4.07 -5.02 4.07
CA GLN A 395 4.30 -3.91 5.00
C GLN A 395 3.15 -2.91 5.03
N ASP A 396 2.56 -2.56 3.88
CA ASP A 396 1.61 -1.45 3.77
C ASP A 396 0.15 -1.89 3.68
N PHE A 397 -0.13 -3.07 3.11
CA PHE A 397 -1.50 -3.60 2.95
C PHE A 397 -2.05 -4.28 4.20
#